data_AF-A0A368GT44-F1
#
_entry.id   AF-A0A368GT44-F1
#
_cell.length_a   1.000
_cell.length_b   1.000
_cell.length_c   1.000
_cell.angle_alpha   90.00
_cell.angle_beta   90.00
_cell.angle_gamma   90.00
#
_symmetry.space_group_name_H-M   'P 1'
#
loop_
_entity.id
_entity.type
_entity.pdbx_description
1 polymer ?
#
loop_
_entity_poly.entity_id
_entity_poly.type
_entity_poly.pdbx_seq_one_letter_code
_entity_poly.pdbx_strand_id
1 'polypeptide(L)'
;MPAAKTGFNRVLDDLARRQLHLDFEFGTAAEKYEPVRSIGAGAFGIVCEAEETTSDGGFTKVAIKKIGHASATPTLARRTLREIRVLRHVQHDNIVSMRDIFRTRGPLGINVYLGE
;
A
#
# COMPACT_ATOMS: atom_id res chain seq x y z
N MET A 1 -18.73 4.57 -29.82
CA MET A 1 -17.55 3.86 -30.33
C MET A 1 -16.38 4.19 -29.42
N PRO A 2 -15.87 3.28 -28.57
CA PRO A 2 -14.67 3.60 -27.80
C PRO A 2 -13.48 3.63 -28.78
N ALA A 3 -12.82 4.78 -28.87
CA ALA A 3 -11.63 4.93 -29.70
C ALA A 3 -10.57 3.92 -29.23
N ALA A 4 -10.12 3.05 -30.14
CA ALA A 4 -9.04 2.12 -29.85
C ALA A 4 -7.80 2.92 -29.41
N LYS A 5 -7.42 2.81 -28.12
CA LYS A 5 -6.21 3.45 -27.59
C LYS A 5 -5.02 3.11 -28.49
N THR A 6 -4.37 4.12 -29.04
CA THR A 6 -3.16 4.04 -29.87
C THR A 6 -2.11 3.18 -29.17
N GLY A 7 -1.41 2.30 -29.92
CA GLY A 7 -0.56 1.24 -29.33
C GLY A 7 0.46 1.71 -28.28
N PHE A 8 1.01 2.92 -28.41
CA PHE A 8 1.94 3.51 -27.44
C PHE A 8 1.32 3.72 -26.05
N ASN A 9 0.05 4.14 -25.98
CA ASN A 9 -0.64 4.34 -24.70
C ASN A 9 -0.87 3.02 -23.97
N ARG A 10 -1.04 1.90 -24.69
CA ARG A 10 -1.16 0.57 -24.08
C ARG A 10 0.14 0.16 -23.39
N VAL A 11 1.29 0.41 -24.02
CA VAL A 11 2.61 0.11 -23.43
C VAL A 11 2.83 0.91 -22.15
N LEU A 12 2.47 2.20 -22.15
CA LEU A 12 2.57 3.04 -20.96
C LEU A 12 1.66 2.55 -19.82
N ASP A 13 0.41 2.20 -20.14
CA ASP A 13 -0.54 1.63 -19.18
C ASP A 13 0.02 0.33 -18.55
N ASP A 14 0.61 -0.55 -19.37
CA ASP A 14 1.22 -1.81 -18.90
C ASP A 14 2.44 -1.57 -18.01
N LEU A 15 3.30 -0.60 -18.36
CA LEU A 15 4.47 -0.24 -17.55
C LEU A 15 4.05 0.34 -16.20
N ALA A 16 3.05 1.22 -16.19
CA ALA A 16 2.52 1.80 -14.94
C ALA A 16 1.94 0.71 -14.03
N ARG A 17 1.20 -0.26 -14.60
CA ARG A 17 0.68 -1.40 -13.85
C ARG A 17 1.80 -2.28 -13.29
N ARG A 18 2.83 -2.58 -14.08
CA ARG A 18 3.99 -3.36 -13.61
C ARG A 18 4.73 -2.65 -12.48
N GLN A 19 4.96 -1.34 -12.62
CA GLN A 19 5.58 -0.54 -11.58
C GLN A 19 4.77 -0.58 -10.28
N LEU A 20 3.44 -0.48 -10.37
CA LEU A 20 2.55 -0.58 -9.21
C LEU A 20 2.72 -1.91 -8.47
N HIS A 21 2.75 -3.03 -9.18
CA HIS A 21 2.94 -4.35 -8.55
C HIS A 21 4.32 -4.53 -7.92
N LEU A 22 5.38 -3.96 -8.51
CA LEU A 22 6.73 -3.96 -7.92
C LEU A 22 6.81 -3.06 -6.68
N ASP A 23 6.14 -1.91 -6.73
CA ASP A 23 6.07 -0.97 -5.62
C ASP A 23 5.29 -1.56 -4.45
N PHE A 24 4.24 -2.35 -4.72
CA PHE A 24 3.34 -2.91 -3.70
C PHE A 24 3.32 -4.45 -3.71
N GLU A 25 4.50 -5.04 -3.48
CA GLU A 25 4.62 -6.48 -3.24
C GLU A 25 4.04 -6.85 -1.86
N PHE A 26 2.77 -7.26 -1.84
CA PHE A 26 2.04 -7.61 -0.61
C PHE A 26 2.38 -8.99 -0.03
N GLY A 27 3.11 -9.83 -0.76
CA GLY A 27 3.47 -11.17 -0.30
C GLY A 27 2.22 -12.02 -0.03
N THR A 28 2.13 -12.64 1.15
CA THR A 28 0.96 -13.45 1.54
C THR A 28 -0.34 -12.65 1.59
N ALA A 29 -0.26 -11.33 1.77
CA ALA A 29 -1.45 -10.48 1.81
C ALA A 29 -2.04 -10.22 0.40
N ALA A 30 -1.38 -10.65 -0.67
CA ALA A 30 -1.91 -10.58 -2.04
C ALA A 30 -3.16 -11.46 -2.25
N GLU A 31 -3.40 -12.44 -1.37
CA GLU A 31 -4.65 -13.22 -1.35
C GLU A 31 -5.86 -12.37 -0.95
N LYS A 32 -5.61 -11.27 -0.21
CA LYS A 32 -6.63 -10.41 0.37
C LYS A 32 -6.69 -9.03 -0.30
N TYR A 33 -5.56 -8.51 -0.75
CA TYR A 33 -5.45 -7.16 -1.29
C TYR A 33 -4.86 -7.16 -2.71
N GLU A 34 -5.46 -6.37 -3.60
CA GLU A 34 -4.95 -6.11 -4.95
C GLU A 34 -4.70 -4.60 -5.14
N PRO A 35 -3.49 -4.16 -5.52
CA PRO A 35 -3.22 -2.75 -5.73
C PRO A 35 -3.87 -2.25 -7.02
N VAL A 36 -4.64 -1.16 -6.94
CA VAL A 36 -5.38 -0.57 -8.07
C VAL A 36 -4.58 0.54 -8.74
N ARG A 37 -4.07 1.49 -7.95
CA ARG A 37 -3.27 2.62 -8.44
C ARG A 37 -2.46 3.27 -7.32
N SER A 38 -1.34 3.88 -7.69
CA SER A 38 -0.58 4.73 -6.77
C SER A 38 -1.33 6.03 -6.54
N ILE A 39 -1.41 6.47 -5.28
CA ILE A 39 -2.14 7.69 -4.87
C ILE A 39 -1.25 8.72 -4.20
N GLY A 40 -0.07 8.34 -3.72
CA GLY A 40 0.86 9.28 -3.11
C GLY A 40 2.25 8.72 -2.87
N ALA A 41 3.24 9.60 -2.90
CA ALA A 41 4.62 9.28 -2.56
C ALA A 41 5.19 10.39 -1.67
N GLY A 42 5.94 10.01 -0.64
CA GLY A 42 6.57 10.95 0.27
C GLY A 42 7.82 10.38 0.93
N ALA A 43 8.46 11.19 1.76
CA ALA A 43 9.74 10.84 2.39
C ALA A 43 9.68 9.58 3.28
N PHE A 44 8.50 9.20 3.76
CA PHE A 44 8.30 8.09 4.69
C PHE A 44 7.60 6.88 4.06
N GLY A 45 7.36 6.90 2.75
CA GLY A 45 6.71 5.78 2.07
C GLY A 45 5.88 6.20 0.87
N ILE A 46 5.25 5.20 0.28
CA ILE A 46 4.33 5.34 -0.85
C ILE A 46 2.96 4.79 -0.46
N VAL A 47 1.91 5.26 -1.11
CA VAL A 47 0.52 4.88 -0.82
C VAL A 47 -0.17 4.47 -2.12
N CYS A 48 -0.89 3.36 -2.09
CA CYS A 48 -1.80 2.95 -3.16
C CYS A 48 -3.25 2.87 -2.67
N GLU A 49 -4.18 3.04 -3.60
CA GLU A 49 -5.53 2.53 -3.48
C GLU A 49 -5.46 1.03 -3.79
N ALA A 50 -6.05 0.20 -2.92
CA ALA A 50 -6.14 -1.24 -3.11
C ALA A 50 -7.59 -1.71 -2.90
N GLU A 51 -7.92 -2.85 -3.49
CA GLU A 51 -9.18 -3.56 -3.26
C GLU A 51 -8.94 -4.70 -2.27
N GLU A 52 -9.65 -4.66 -1.15
CA GLU A 52 -9.69 -5.72 -0.15
C GLU A 52 -10.86 -6.66 -0.44
N THR A 53 -10.58 -7.94 -0.61
CA THR A 53 -11.62 -8.98 -0.71
C THR A 53 -12.28 -9.17 0.66
N THR A 54 -13.60 -8.96 0.71
CA THR A 54 -14.38 -9.12 1.94
C THR A 54 -14.94 -10.55 2.06
N SER A 55 -15.28 -10.98 3.27
CA SER A 55 -15.71 -12.37 3.55
C SER A 55 -17.02 -12.76 2.85
N ASP A 56 -17.84 -11.78 2.47
CA ASP A 56 -19.08 -11.90 1.71
C ASP A 56 -18.85 -11.94 0.18
N GLY A 57 -17.59 -11.96 -0.29
CA GLY A 57 -17.22 -12.04 -1.70
C GLY A 57 -17.26 -10.71 -2.44
N GLY A 58 -17.44 -9.60 -1.71
CA GLY A 58 -17.34 -8.25 -2.23
C GLY A 58 -15.90 -7.70 -2.21
N PHE A 59 -15.77 -6.44 -2.64
CA PHE A 59 -14.52 -5.69 -2.57
C PHE A 59 -14.75 -4.36 -1.86
N THR A 60 -13.84 -4.00 -0.97
CA THR A 60 -13.80 -2.69 -0.33
C THR A 60 -12.52 -1.97 -0.73
N LYS A 61 -12.64 -0.69 -1.09
CA LYS A 61 -11.48 0.14 -1.38
C LYS A 61 -10.81 0.58 -0.07
N VAL A 62 -9.50 0.40 -0.01
CA VAL A 62 -8.67 0.76 1.14
C VAL A 62 -7.45 1.55 0.67
N ALA A 63 -6.86 2.34 1.57
CA ALA A 63 -5.57 2.95 1.34
C ALA A 63 -4.49 2.08 2.00
N ILE A 64 -3.45 1.71 1.26
CA ILE A 64 -2.31 0.95 1.81
C ILE A 64 -1.05 1.79 1.68
N LYS A 65 -0.48 2.16 2.83
CA LYS A 65 0.81 2.85 2.91
C LYS A 65 1.94 1.84 3.12
N LYS A 66 2.88 1.77 2.18
CA LYS A 66 4.14 1.03 2.29
C LYS A 66 5.22 1.92 2.88
N ILE A 67 5.74 1.53 4.04
CA ILE A 67 6.97 2.06 4.64
C ILE A 67 8.11 1.10 4.30
N GLY A 68 8.91 1.49 3.30
CA GLY A 68 10.07 0.71 2.87
C GLY A 68 11.17 0.69 3.92
N HIS A 69 11.84 -0.46 4.07
CA HIS A 69 13.04 -0.60 4.90
C HIS A 69 12.86 -0.13 6.35
N ALA A 70 11.66 -0.32 6.93
CA ALA A 70 11.26 0.22 8.21
C ALA A 70 12.22 -0.11 9.37
N SER A 71 12.97 -1.22 9.27
CA SER A 71 13.94 -1.66 10.28
C SER A 71 15.41 -1.36 9.93
N ALA A 72 15.70 -0.62 8.86
CA ALA A 72 17.07 -0.38 8.40
C ALA A 72 17.90 0.45 9.38
N THR A 73 17.26 1.36 10.12
CA THR A 73 17.92 2.15 11.16
C THR A 73 17.06 2.23 12.42
N PRO A 74 17.66 2.41 13.62
CA PRO A 74 16.90 2.61 14.85
C PRO A 74 15.95 3.82 14.78
N THR A 75 16.35 4.89 14.07
CA THR A 75 15.52 6.08 13.90
C THR A 75 14.28 5.80 13.07
N LEU A 76 14.43 5.09 11.95
CA LEU A 76 13.29 4.72 11.11
C LEU A 76 12.36 3.75 11.84
N ALA A 77 12.92 2.74 12.52
CA ALA A 77 12.14 1.80 13.31
C ALA A 77 11.30 2.49 14.40
N ARG A 78 11.88 3.47 15.12
CA ARG A 78 11.15 4.28 16.10
C ARG A 78 10.06 5.13 15.46
N ARG A 79 10.30 5.71 14.28
CA ARG A 79 9.30 6.50 13.54
C ARG A 79 8.13 5.61 13.11
N THR A 80 8.40 4.48 12.47
CA THR A 80 7.38 3.51 12.06
C THR A 80 6.58 3.01 13.25
N LEU A 81 7.23 2.65 14.36
CA LEU A 81 6.53 2.21 15.56
C LEU A 81 5.65 3.30 16.16
N ARG A 82 6.12 4.55 16.18
CA ARG A 82 5.33 5.68 16.68
C ARG A 82 4.08 5.91 15.84
N GLU A 83 4.21 5.87 14.53
CA GLU A 83 3.08 6.00 13.60
C GLU A 83 2.04 4.90 13.85
N ILE A 84 2.49 3.63 13.92
CA ILE A 84 1.62 2.49 14.24
C ILE A 84 0.92 2.68 15.59
N ARG A 85 1.64 3.15 16.61
CA ARG A 85 1.05 3.37 17.94
C ARG A 85 -0.01 4.46 17.88
N VAL A 86 0.27 5.61 17.27
CA VAL A 86 -0.70 6.71 17.22
C VAL A 86 -1.98 6.27 16.51
N LEU A 87 -1.87 5.65 15.33
CA LEU A 87 -3.03 5.21 14.54
C LEU A 87 -3.87 4.11 15.19
N ARG A 88 -3.27 3.31 16.10
CA ARG A 88 -4.01 2.31 16.89
C ARG A 88 -4.68 2.87 18.15
N HIS A 89 -4.16 3.95 18.71
CA HIS A 89 -4.70 4.53 19.97
C HIS A 89 -5.77 5.58 19.72
N VAL A 90 -5.75 6.25 18.56
CA VAL A 90 -6.74 7.28 18.23
C VAL A 90 -7.88 6.66 17.43
N GLN A 91 -9.09 6.71 17.97
CA GLN A 91 -10.32 6.24 17.32
C GLN A 91 -11.32 7.38 17.34
N HIS A 92 -11.55 8.00 16.18
CA HIS A 92 -12.46 9.12 16.03
C HIS A 92 -12.87 9.26 14.55
N ASP A 93 -14.12 9.56 14.26
CA ASP A 93 -14.67 9.59 12.88
C ASP A 93 -13.94 10.55 11.93
N ASN A 94 -13.29 11.59 12.48
CA ASN A 94 -12.53 12.58 11.71
C ASN A 94 -11.01 12.39 11.77
N ILE A 95 -10.54 11.26 12.30
CA ILE A 95 -9.12 10.92 12.34
C ILE A 95 -8.95 9.54 11.72
N VAL A 96 -8.00 9.43 10.78
CA VAL A 96 -7.72 8.15 10.15
C VAL A 96 -7.28 7.09 11.17
N SER A 97 -7.85 5.90 11.06
CA SER A 97 -7.59 4.78 11.95
C SER A 97 -6.93 3.63 11.20
N MET A 98 -6.04 2.90 11.87
CA MET A 98 -5.43 1.69 11.30
C MET A 98 -6.43 0.54 11.29
N ARG A 99 -6.71 0.00 10.10
CA ARG A 99 -7.54 -1.20 9.89
C ARG A 99 -6.71 -2.49 9.91
N ASP A 100 -5.55 -2.48 9.26
CA ASP A 100 -4.68 -3.66 9.16
C ASP A 100 -3.19 -3.28 9.14
N ILE A 101 -2.34 -4.23 9.53
CA ILE A 101 -0.89 -4.11 9.45
C ILE A 101 -0.25 -5.43 9.06
N PHE A 102 0.56 -5.41 8.02
CA PHE A 102 1.35 -6.57 7.60
C PHE A 102 2.75 -6.15 7.16
N ARG A 103 3.61 -7.15 6.96
CA ARG A 103 5.02 -6.93 6.60
C ARG A 103 5.49 -7.90 5.54
N THR A 104 6.42 -7.46 4.72
CA THR A 104 7.18 -8.32 3.80
C THR A 104 8.67 -8.15 4.03
N ARG A 105 9.46 -9.14 3.56
CA ARG A 105 10.92 -8.98 3.51
C ARG A 105 11.25 -8.08 2.33
N GLY A 106 12.11 -7.10 2.56
CA GLY A 106 12.67 -6.23 1.53
C GLY A 106 14.20 -6.31 1.51
N PRO A 107 14.84 -5.73 0.47
CA PRO A 107 16.29 -5.82 0.29
C PRO A 107 17.12 -5.24 1.45
N LEU A 108 16.63 -4.16 2.08
CA LEU A 108 17.34 -3.46 3.17
C LEU A 108 16.63 -3.59 4.53
N GLY A 109 15.79 -4.62 4.71
CA GLY A 109 15.06 -4.86 5.95
C GLY A 109 13.59 -5.19 5.72
N ILE A 110 12.74 -4.97 6.72
CA ILE A 110 11.30 -5.23 6.58
C ILE A 110 10.60 -4.06 5.88
N ASN A 111 9.67 -4.36 5.00
CA ASN A 111 8.66 -3.41 4.55
C ASN A 111 7.44 -3.56 5.45
N VAL A 112 6.85 -2.46 5.89
CA VAL A 112 5.62 -2.44 6.68
C VAL A 112 4.52 -1.80 5.86
N TYR A 113 3.35 -2.42 5.86
CA TYR A 113 2.16 -1.94 5.16
C TYR A 113 1.09 -1.62 6.20
N LEU A 114 0.57 -0.40 6.14
CA LEU A 114 -0.52 0.08 7.00
C LEU A 114 -1.75 0.22 6.11
N GLY A 115 -2.79 -0.55 6.42
CA GLY A 115 -4.10 -0.45 5.78
C GLY A 115 -5.01 0.49 6.57
N GLU A 116 -5.55 1.50 5.91
CA GLU A 116 -6.49 2.49 6.43
C GLU A 116 -7.80 2.47 5.62
#